data_AF-A0AA96TIQ2-F1
#
_entry.id   AF-A0AA96TIQ2-F1
#
_cell.length_a   1.000
_cell.length_b   1.000
_cell.length_c   1.000
_cell.angle_alpha   90.00
_cell.angle_beta   90.00
_cell.angle_gamma   90.00
#
_symmetry.space_group_name_H-M   'P 1'
#
loop_
_entity.id
_entity.type
_entity.pdbx_description
1 polymer ?
#
loop_
_entity_poly.entity_id
_entity_poly.type
_entity_poly.pdbx_seq_one_letter_code
_entity_poly.pdbx_strand_id
1 'polypeptide(L)'
;MDETVADGVDLTGGIAARLASRCLDRRGRLRDFDLWDDAARGALLVDLVRAERLVHGDDSVTVDGTPTGFGPADRLLAAMVAEPGRSLDDWMAVGPVGMPDVAGALVDSGRWTVRRRLLTRRFADVSAASAADRARDPHRPDGTWTPETATVVVLGLACGAYGRPEPIVEAELAPTGPLRWVCEAVTTHLERAHRANLRSAGAADGGSVPYH
;
A
#
# COMPACT_ATOMS: atom_id res chain seq x y z
N MET A 1 -15.81 37.24 -0.62
CA MET A 1 -14.91 36.27 -1.27
C MET A 1 -14.77 35.15 -0.27
N ASP A 2 -15.64 34.16 -0.37
CA ASP A 2 -15.52 32.92 0.39
C ASP A 2 -14.55 32.04 -0.40
N GLU A 3 -13.35 31.90 0.12
CA GLU A 3 -12.34 30.98 -0.38
C GLU A 3 -12.66 29.63 0.25
N THR A 4 -13.43 28.82 -0.47
CA THR A 4 -13.68 27.42 -0.11
C THR A 4 -12.33 26.70 -0.18
N VAL A 5 -11.68 26.54 0.97
CA VAL A 5 -10.52 25.65 1.11
C VAL A 5 -10.99 24.28 0.65
N ALA A 6 -10.42 23.78 -0.46
CA ALA A 6 -10.71 22.44 -0.94
C ALA A 6 -10.41 21.47 0.20
N ASP A 7 -11.44 20.73 0.62
CA ASP A 7 -11.41 19.75 1.70
C ASP A 7 -10.56 18.55 1.22
N GLY A 8 -9.24 18.73 1.22
CA GLY A 8 -8.29 17.76 0.70
C GLY A 8 -8.19 16.55 1.63
N VAL A 9 -8.25 15.34 1.07
CA VAL A 9 -8.09 14.11 1.84
C VAL A 9 -6.69 14.08 2.49
N ASP A 10 -6.65 14.03 3.82
CA ASP A 10 -5.41 13.85 4.58
C ASP A 10 -4.84 12.43 4.38
N LEU A 11 -3.76 12.34 3.60
CA LEU A 11 -3.10 11.06 3.30
C LEU A 11 -2.19 10.57 4.43
N THR A 12 -1.90 11.37 5.45
CA THR A 12 -1.14 10.91 6.63
C THR A 12 -1.93 9.90 7.48
N GLY A 13 -3.26 9.89 7.32
CA GLY A 13 -4.18 8.88 7.84
C GLY A 13 -4.68 7.87 6.79
N GLY A 14 -4.14 7.91 5.57
CA GLY A 14 -4.61 7.14 4.41
C GLY A 14 -4.34 5.64 4.48
N ILE A 15 -4.66 4.95 3.39
CA ILE A 15 -4.48 3.51 3.21
C ILE A 15 -3.01 3.13 3.31
N ALA A 16 -2.12 3.87 2.64
CA ALA A 16 -0.67 3.63 2.71
C ALA A 16 -0.13 3.76 4.14
N ALA A 17 -0.60 4.76 4.88
CA ALA A 17 -0.22 4.97 6.28
C ALA A 17 -0.67 3.82 7.18
N ARG A 18 -1.92 3.38 7.04
CA ARG A 18 -2.53 2.31 7.82
C ARG A 18 -1.90 0.94 7.48
N LEU A 19 -1.64 0.68 6.19
CA LEU A 19 -0.93 -0.51 5.74
C LEU A 19 0.51 -0.54 6.27
N ALA A 20 1.26 0.56 6.14
CA ALA A 20 2.62 0.67 6.69
C ALA A 20 2.66 0.35 8.19
N SER A 21 1.63 0.79 8.92
CA SER A 21 1.49 0.54 10.37
C SER A 21 1.25 -0.93 10.68
N ARG A 22 0.57 -1.66 9.78
CA ARG A 22 0.41 -3.11 9.87
C ARG A 22 1.72 -3.84 9.58
N CYS A 23 2.60 -3.29 8.75
CA CYS A 23 3.90 -3.86 8.43
C CYS A 23 4.90 -3.78 9.60
N LEU A 24 4.62 -3.00 10.65
CA LEU A 24 5.47 -2.94 11.85
C LEU A 24 5.37 -4.23 12.68
N ASP A 25 6.52 -4.76 13.09
CA ASP A 25 6.62 -5.81 14.09
C ASP A 25 6.30 -5.29 15.51
N ARG A 26 6.22 -6.19 16.50
CA ARG A 26 5.96 -5.84 17.90
C ARG A 26 7.02 -4.91 18.52
N ARG A 27 8.19 -4.79 17.91
CA ARG A 27 9.31 -3.93 18.34
C ARG A 27 9.33 -2.58 17.59
N GLY A 28 8.37 -2.34 16.70
CA GLY A 28 8.30 -1.13 15.87
C GLY A 28 9.29 -1.15 14.71
N ARG A 29 9.78 -2.32 14.29
CA ARG A 29 10.59 -2.45 13.08
C ARG A 29 9.69 -2.71 11.90
N LEU A 30 10.04 -2.06 10.80
CA LEU A 30 9.55 -2.40 9.49
C LEU A 30 9.97 -3.86 9.16
N ARG A 31 9.00 -4.76 8.94
CA ARG A 31 9.23 -6.16 8.52
C ARG A 31 9.58 -6.25 7.05
N ASP A 32 10.70 -6.89 6.74
CA ASP A 32 11.11 -7.12 5.36
C ASP A 32 10.31 -8.27 4.71
N PHE A 33 9.69 -8.02 3.56
CA PHE A 33 9.04 -9.04 2.72
C PHE A 33 9.04 -8.61 1.25
N ASP A 34 9.08 -9.59 0.35
CA ASP A 34 9.41 -9.40 -1.07
C ASP A 34 8.44 -8.51 -1.87
N LEU A 35 7.23 -8.27 -1.35
CA LEU A 35 6.16 -7.53 -2.04
C LEU A 35 5.98 -6.11 -1.51
N TRP A 36 6.91 -5.65 -0.68
CA TRP A 36 6.62 -4.53 0.17
C TRP A 36 6.53 -3.21 -0.58
N ASP A 37 7.47 -2.96 -1.48
CA ASP A 37 7.47 -1.73 -2.25
C ASP A 37 6.30 -1.70 -3.25
N ASP A 38 5.93 -2.85 -3.81
CA ASP A 38 4.74 -3.00 -4.67
C ASP A 38 3.47 -2.68 -3.87
N ALA A 39 3.36 -3.19 -2.64
CA ALA A 39 2.24 -2.90 -1.75
C ALA A 39 2.19 -1.43 -1.31
N ALA A 40 3.34 -0.79 -1.10
CA ALA A 40 3.40 0.64 -0.80
C ALA A 40 2.84 1.47 -1.97
N ARG A 41 3.27 1.17 -3.20
CA ARG A 41 2.79 1.85 -4.41
C ARG A 41 1.32 1.57 -4.66
N GLY A 42 0.88 0.32 -4.51
CA GLY A 42 -0.53 -0.05 -4.62
C GLY A 42 -1.42 0.69 -3.62
N ALA A 43 -1.00 0.80 -2.36
CA ALA A 43 -1.73 1.56 -1.36
C ALA A 43 -1.76 3.07 -1.65
N LEU A 44 -0.67 3.63 -2.18
CA LEU A 44 -0.62 5.03 -2.61
C LEU A 44 -1.54 5.29 -3.81
N LEU A 45 -1.66 4.36 -4.76
CA LEU A 45 -2.63 4.47 -5.86
C LEU A 45 -4.06 4.54 -5.31
N VAL A 46 -4.41 3.73 -4.31
CA VAL A 46 -5.72 3.84 -3.64
C VAL A 46 -5.92 5.20 -2.99
N ASP A 47 -4.91 5.70 -2.27
CA ASP A 47 -4.97 7.03 -1.66
C ASP A 47 -5.12 8.15 -2.70
N LEU A 48 -4.48 8.02 -3.86
CA LEU A 48 -4.65 8.96 -4.97
C LEU A 48 -6.06 8.90 -5.59
N VAL A 49 -6.70 7.71 -5.66
CA VAL A 49 -8.11 7.60 -6.05
C VAL A 49 -9.01 8.30 -5.03
N ARG A 50 -8.75 8.11 -3.73
CA ARG A 50 -9.50 8.78 -2.66
C ARG A 50 -9.34 10.29 -2.68
N ALA A 51 -8.16 10.78 -3.03
CA ALA A 51 -7.88 12.20 -3.22
C ALA A 51 -8.32 12.75 -4.59
N GLU A 52 -9.07 11.97 -5.37
CA GLU A 52 -9.57 12.32 -6.71
C GLU A 52 -8.46 12.66 -7.72
N ARG A 53 -7.24 12.18 -7.49
CA ARG A 53 -6.10 12.34 -8.40
C ARG A 53 -6.05 11.28 -9.49
N LEU A 54 -6.68 10.14 -9.25
CA LEU A 54 -6.83 9.07 -10.22
C LEU A 54 -8.32 8.77 -10.40
N VAL A 55 -8.81 8.95 -11.61
CA VAL A 55 -10.20 8.68 -11.97
C VAL A 55 -10.25 7.54 -12.97
N HIS A 56 -11.03 6.51 -12.65
CA HIS A 56 -11.28 5.40 -13.56
C HIS A 56 -12.22 5.87 -14.68
N GLY A 57 -11.76 5.77 -15.92
CA GLY A 57 -12.59 5.87 -17.13
C GLY A 57 -12.74 4.50 -17.78
N ASP A 58 -13.51 4.44 -18.88
CA ASP A 58 -13.94 3.18 -19.50
C ASP A 58 -12.77 2.24 -19.86
N ASP A 59 -11.71 2.79 -20.48
CA ASP A 59 -10.53 2.03 -20.92
C ASP A 59 -9.20 2.65 -20.42
N SER A 60 -9.26 3.63 -19.51
CA SER A 60 -8.06 4.36 -19.08
C SER A 60 -8.21 4.95 -17.68
N VAL A 61 -7.08 5.34 -17.09
CA VAL A 61 -7.05 6.11 -15.84
C VAL A 61 -6.65 7.53 -16.18
N THR A 62 -7.49 8.50 -15.81
CA THR A 62 -7.16 9.92 -15.91
C THR A 62 -6.37 10.34 -14.68
N VAL A 63 -5.28 11.08 -14.90
CA VAL A 63 -4.37 11.54 -13.84
C VAL A 63 -4.49 13.05 -13.69
N ASP A 64 -4.91 13.52 -12.52
CA ASP A 64 -4.82 14.93 -12.10
C ASP A 64 -3.50 15.13 -11.35
N GLY A 65 -2.60 15.93 -11.92
CA GLY A 65 -1.26 16.19 -11.39
C GLY A 65 -1.21 17.12 -10.18
N THR A 66 -2.34 17.58 -9.66
CA THR A 66 -2.41 18.47 -8.49
C THR A 66 -1.79 17.79 -7.26
N PRO A 67 -0.76 18.38 -6.62
CA PRO A 67 -0.14 17.79 -5.43
C PRO A 67 -1.14 17.54 -4.30
N THR A 68 -0.92 16.45 -3.57
CA THR A 68 -1.69 16.03 -2.38
C THR A 68 -1.09 16.57 -1.08
N GLY A 69 0.17 17.00 -1.10
CA GLY A 69 0.91 17.42 0.09
C GLY A 69 1.56 16.24 0.84
N PHE A 70 1.36 15.00 0.39
CA PHE A 70 2.03 13.83 0.93
C PHE A 70 3.15 13.38 -0.02
N GLY A 71 4.39 13.68 0.34
CA GLY A 71 5.56 13.55 -0.54
C GLY A 71 5.70 12.23 -1.33
N PRO A 72 5.46 11.04 -0.74
CA PRO A 72 5.45 9.78 -1.48
C PRO A 72 4.34 9.71 -2.55
N ALA A 73 3.12 10.14 -2.24
CA ALA A 73 2.04 10.20 -3.22
C ALA A 73 2.35 11.22 -4.32
N ASP A 74 2.89 12.39 -3.96
CA ASP A 74 3.24 13.45 -4.92
C ASP A 74 4.35 13.03 -5.88
N ARG A 75 5.36 12.28 -5.39
CA ARG A 75 6.41 11.73 -6.27
C ARG A 75 5.89 10.67 -7.22
N LEU A 76 5.02 9.77 -6.75
CA LEU A 76 4.37 8.79 -7.62
C LEU A 76 3.51 9.49 -8.67
N LEU A 77 2.69 10.46 -8.26
CA LEU A 77 1.82 11.24 -9.12
C LEU A 77 2.60 12.03 -10.19
N ALA A 78 3.69 12.69 -9.79
CA ALA A 78 4.56 13.42 -10.73
C ALA A 78 5.17 12.49 -11.78
N ALA A 79 5.55 11.26 -11.40
CA ALA A 79 6.05 10.27 -12.36
C ALA A 79 4.95 9.79 -13.32
N MET A 80 3.73 9.56 -12.83
CA MET A 80 2.58 9.20 -13.67
C MET A 80 2.23 10.29 -14.70
N VAL A 81 2.31 11.57 -14.30
CA VAL A 81 2.12 12.70 -15.21
C VAL A 81 3.22 12.77 -16.28
N ALA A 82 4.46 12.44 -15.92
CA ALA A 82 5.57 12.43 -16.87
C ALA A 82 5.49 11.27 -17.89
N GLU A 83 4.87 10.15 -17.52
CA GLU A 83 4.77 8.93 -18.34
C GLU A 83 3.31 8.41 -18.44
N PRO A 84 2.39 9.14 -19.11
CA PRO A 84 0.94 8.85 -19.09
C PRO A 84 0.51 7.56 -19.81
N GLY A 85 1.43 6.89 -20.53
CA GLY A 85 1.15 5.63 -21.25
C GLY A 85 1.46 4.36 -20.46
N ARG A 86 1.96 4.50 -19.23
CA ARG A 86 2.44 3.37 -18.43
C ARG A 86 1.30 2.77 -17.61
N SER A 87 1.23 1.44 -17.55
CA SER A 87 0.15 0.74 -16.86
C SER A 87 0.27 0.85 -15.34
N LEU A 88 -0.84 0.67 -14.61
CA LEU A 88 -0.80 0.58 -13.15
C LEU A 88 0.09 -0.57 -12.66
N ASP A 89 0.14 -1.66 -13.42
CA ASP A 89 1.00 -2.81 -13.13
C ASP A 89 2.48 -2.42 -13.13
N ASP A 90 2.89 -1.67 -14.16
CA ASP A 90 4.27 -1.18 -14.28
C ASP A 90 4.59 -0.17 -13.17
N TRP A 91 3.64 0.68 -12.78
CA TRP A 91 3.82 1.60 -11.67
C TRP A 91 4.00 0.87 -10.34
N MET A 92 3.25 -0.20 -10.10
CA MET A 92 3.44 -1.03 -8.90
C MET A 92 4.74 -1.82 -8.92
N ALA A 93 5.19 -2.31 -10.08
CA ALA A 93 6.43 -3.08 -10.18
C ALA A 93 7.70 -2.22 -9.99
N VAL A 94 7.78 -1.07 -10.67
CA VAL A 94 9.02 -0.28 -10.77
C VAL A 94 8.81 1.22 -10.58
N GLY A 95 7.82 1.61 -9.78
CA GLY A 95 7.58 3.00 -9.42
C GLY A 95 8.65 3.58 -8.48
N PRO A 96 8.78 4.91 -8.38
CA PRO A 96 9.91 5.57 -7.72
C PRO A 96 9.84 5.61 -6.18
N VAL A 97 8.85 4.95 -5.59
CA VAL A 97 8.51 5.05 -4.17
C VAL A 97 8.41 3.65 -3.58
N GLY A 98 8.98 3.45 -2.39
CA GLY A 98 8.87 2.22 -1.61
C GLY A 98 8.25 2.46 -0.23
N MET A 99 8.12 1.41 0.58
CA MET A 99 7.61 1.58 1.95
C MET A 99 8.52 2.46 2.84
N PRO A 100 9.87 2.40 2.74
CA PRO A 100 10.73 3.30 3.51
C PRO A 100 10.42 4.78 3.30
N ASP A 101 9.99 5.17 2.09
CA ASP A 101 9.56 6.52 1.78
C ASP A 101 8.25 6.89 2.50
N VAL A 102 7.27 5.98 2.48
CA VAL A 102 6.00 6.15 3.21
C VAL A 102 6.28 6.32 4.71
N ALA A 103 7.09 5.44 5.30
CA ALA A 103 7.47 5.52 6.70
C ALA A 103 8.21 6.83 7.04
N GLY A 104 9.07 7.31 6.14
CA GLY A 104 9.74 8.62 6.27
C GLY A 104 8.73 9.75 6.34
N ALA A 105 7.79 9.82 5.39
CA ALA A 105 6.76 10.85 5.37
C ALA A 105 5.82 10.82 6.57
N LEU A 106 5.53 9.63 7.12
CA LEU A 106 4.77 9.50 8.37
C LEU A 106 5.53 10.04 9.59
N VAL A 107 6.85 9.95 9.59
CA VAL A 107 7.68 10.58 10.62
C VAL A 107 7.69 12.09 10.45
N ASP A 108 7.88 12.57 9.22
CA ASP A 108 8.00 14.00 8.92
C ASP A 108 6.68 14.75 9.20
N SER A 109 5.53 14.09 8.98
CA SER A 109 4.20 14.61 9.35
C SER A 109 3.89 14.55 10.86
N GLY A 110 4.78 13.96 11.67
CA GLY A 110 4.55 13.76 13.11
C GLY A 110 3.55 12.63 13.43
N ARG A 111 3.04 11.94 12.41
CA ARG A 111 2.13 10.80 12.55
C ARG A 111 2.80 9.63 13.26
N TRP A 112 4.06 9.36 12.94
CA TRP A 112 4.89 8.36 13.59
C TRP A 112 6.00 9.04 14.38
N THR A 113 6.42 8.38 15.47
CA THR A 113 7.62 8.79 16.21
C THR A 113 8.75 7.80 16.01
N VAL A 114 9.99 8.28 16.02
CA VAL A 114 11.18 7.44 15.90
C VAL A 114 11.88 7.33 17.25
N ARG A 115 11.98 6.10 17.76
CA ARG A 115 12.85 5.76 18.89
C ARG A 115 14.19 5.27 18.34
N ARG A 116 15.23 6.11 18.43
CA ARG A 116 16.59 5.73 18.01
C ARG A 116 17.22 4.82 19.07
N ARG A 117 17.69 3.64 18.66
CA ARG A 117 18.75 2.88 19.33
C ARG A 117 19.91 2.73 18.34
N LEU A 118 21.14 2.70 18.86
CA LEU A 118 22.43 2.83 18.16
C LEU A 118 22.58 2.16 16.76
N LEU A 119 21.77 1.15 16.40
CA LEU A 119 21.88 0.42 15.12
C LEU A 119 20.57 0.25 14.32
N THR A 120 19.40 0.61 14.85
CA THR A 120 18.12 0.42 14.11
C THR A 120 17.08 1.48 14.45
N ARG A 121 16.36 1.99 13.43
CA ARG A 121 15.18 2.83 13.63
C ARG A 121 14.02 1.97 14.14
N ARG A 122 13.31 2.45 15.15
CA ARG A 122 12.04 1.87 15.61
C ARG A 122 10.97 2.94 15.52
N PHE A 123 9.89 2.60 14.84
CA PHE A 123 8.74 3.45 14.64
C PHE A 123 7.67 3.12 15.67
N ALA A 124 6.98 4.14 16.15
CA ALA A 124 5.75 3.98 16.89
C ALA A 124 4.67 4.78 16.18
N ASP A 125 3.66 4.06 15.71
CA ASP A 125 2.41 4.63 15.24
C ASP A 125 1.50 4.90 16.44
N VAL A 126 1.08 6.15 16.60
CA VAL A 126 0.18 6.61 17.68
C VAL A 126 -1.29 6.68 17.24
N SER A 127 -1.59 6.18 16.04
CA SER A 127 -2.93 6.10 15.48
C SER A 127 -3.88 5.16 16.21
N ALA A 128 -5.05 5.68 16.61
CA ALA A 128 -6.18 4.86 17.02
C ALA A 128 -6.73 4.00 15.86
N ALA A 129 -6.82 4.54 14.65
CA ALA A 129 -7.36 3.82 13.48
C ALA A 129 -6.50 2.61 13.11
N SER A 130 -5.17 2.79 13.05
CA SER A 130 -4.24 1.69 12.75
C SER A 130 -4.18 0.67 13.89
N ALA A 131 -4.36 1.11 15.14
CA ALA A 131 -4.49 0.20 16.27
C ALA A 131 -5.77 -0.66 16.12
N ALA A 132 -6.89 -0.06 15.72
CA ALA A 132 -8.14 -0.78 15.46
C ALA A 132 -7.98 -1.78 14.31
N ASP A 133 -7.33 -1.40 13.20
CA ASP A 133 -7.07 -2.31 12.08
C ASP A 133 -6.22 -3.51 12.49
N ARG A 134 -5.19 -3.29 13.33
CA ARG A 134 -4.35 -4.38 13.84
C ARG A 134 -5.09 -5.36 14.76
N ALA A 135 -6.18 -4.92 15.38
CA ALA A 135 -6.99 -5.74 16.27
C ALA A 135 -8.06 -6.56 15.53
N ARG A 136 -8.32 -6.28 14.25
CA ARG A 136 -9.31 -6.99 13.44
C ARG A 136 -8.82 -8.36 13.01
N ASP A 137 -9.76 -9.30 12.93
CA ASP A 137 -9.56 -10.58 12.25
C ASP A 137 -9.74 -10.36 10.74
N PRO A 138 -8.69 -10.56 9.93
CA PRO A 138 -8.75 -10.27 8.51
C PRO A 138 -9.71 -11.19 7.73
N HIS A 139 -10.03 -12.38 8.25
CA HIS A 139 -10.90 -13.36 7.57
C HIS A 139 -12.36 -13.29 8.02
N ARG A 140 -12.69 -12.35 8.91
CA ARG A 140 -14.04 -12.18 9.40
C ARG A 140 -14.49 -10.72 9.24
N PRO A 141 -14.80 -10.30 8.00
CA PRO A 141 -15.47 -9.03 7.77
C PRO A 141 -16.73 -8.98 8.63
N ASP A 142 -16.83 -7.95 9.47
CA ASP A 142 -18.08 -7.64 10.13
C ASP A 142 -18.74 -6.46 9.41
N GLY A 143 -20.05 -6.29 9.58
CA GLY A 143 -20.81 -5.22 8.93
C GLY A 143 -20.43 -3.80 9.37
N THR A 144 -19.37 -3.63 10.18
CA THR A 144 -18.89 -2.33 10.66
C THR A 144 -17.66 -1.84 9.89
N TRP A 145 -17.14 -2.63 8.95
CA TRP A 145 -15.97 -2.23 8.17
C TRP A 145 -16.35 -1.13 7.18
N THR A 146 -15.61 -0.03 7.24
CA THR A 146 -15.61 0.99 6.19
C THR A 146 -14.89 0.47 4.96
N PRO A 147 -15.17 1.03 3.76
CA PRO A 147 -14.41 0.72 2.55
C PRO A 147 -12.90 0.83 2.77
N GLU A 148 -12.43 1.86 3.49
CA GLU A 148 -11.01 2.04 3.77
C GLU A 148 -10.44 0.96 4.68
N THR A 149 -11.18 0.56 5.72
CA THR A 149 -10.76 -0.56 6.58
C THR A 149 -10.68 -1.85 5.77
N ALA A 150 -11.69 -2.13 4.93
CA ALA A 150 -11.68 -3.30 4.06
C ALA A 150 -10.46 -3.28 3.12
N THR A 151 -10.16 -2.13 2.51
CA THR A 151 -8.99 -2.00 1.64
C THR A 151 -7.68 -2.25 2.37
N VAL A 152 -7.47 -1.70 3.57
CA VAL A 152 -6.25 -1.96 4.36
C VAL A 152 -6.11 -3.45 4.69
N VAL A 153 -7.21 -4.11 5.04
CA VAL A 153 -7.21 -5.55 5.32
C VAL A 153 -6.87 -6.36 4.07
N VAL A 154 -7.56 -6.11 2.95
CA VAL A 154 -7.36 -6.80 1.67
C VAL A 154 -5.92 -6.65 1.17
N LEU A 155 -5.39 -5.43 1.15
CA LEU A 155 -3.99 -5.21 0.73
C LEU A 155 -3.01 -5.86 1.71
N GLY A 156 -3.32 -5.85 3.01
CA GLY A 156 -2.50 -6.52 4.00
C GLY A 156 -2.49 -8.05 3.86
N LEU A 157 -3.60 -8.68 3.47
CA LEU A 157 -3.65 -10.10 3.15
C LEU A 157 -2.82 -10.39 1.89
N ALA A 158 -3.05 -9.64 0.82
CA ALA A 158 -2.38 -9.83 -0.47
C ALA A 158 -0.86 -9.63 -0.40
N CYS A 159 -0.37 -8.71 0.44
CA CYS A 159 1.06 -8.46 0.59
C CYS A 159 1.72 -9.30 1.72
N GLY A 160 0.96 -10.13 2.43
CA GLY A 160 1.49 -10.94 3.54
C GLY A 160 1.72 -10.17 4.85
N ALA A 161 1.12 -8.99 5.02
CA ALA A 161 1.19 -8.28 6.29
C ALA A 161 0.53 -9.08 7.44
N TYR A 162 -0.35 -10.04 7.17
CA TYR A 162 -0.91 -10.96 8.17
C TYR A 162 -0.12 -12.28 8.32
N GLY A 163 0.92 -12.50 7.51
CA GLY A 163 1.67 -13.75 7.50
C GLY A 163 2.28 -14.02 6.13
N ARG A 164 1.70 -14.97 5.39
CA ARG A 164 2.06 -15.19 3.99
C ARG A 164 1.11 -14.40 3.09
N PRO A 165 1.56 -13.96 1.90
CA PRO A 165 0.66 -13.45 0.88
C PRO A 165 -0.44 -14.47 0.56
N GLU A 166 -1.69 -14.00 0.49
CA GLU A 166 -2.87 -14.83 0.20
C GLU A 166 -3.62 -14.30 -1.03
N PRO A 167 -4.18 -15.20 -1.87
CA PRO A 167 -5.07 -14.78 -2.95
C PRO A 167 -6.37 -14.22 -2.35
N ILE A 168 -6.82 -13.08 -2.89
CA ILE A 168 -8.01 -12.39 -2.39
C ILE A 168 -9.26 -12.93 -3.06
N VAL A 169 -10.27 -13.25 -2.27
CA VAL A 169 -11.57 -13.73 -2.77
C VAL A 169 -12.61 -12.63 -2.86
N GLU A 170 -13.67 -12.86 -3.63
CA GLU A 170 -14.77 -11.91 -3.85
C GLU A 170 -15.37 -11.37 -2.54
N ALA A 171 -15.53 -12.23 -1.53
CA ALA A 171 -16.11 -11.85 -0.25
C ALA A 171 -15.24 -10.84 0.54
N GLU A 172 -13.93 -10.84 0.32
CA GLU A 172 -12.98 -9.91 0.94
C GLU A 172 -12.89 -8.60 0.15
N LEU A 173 -13.00 -8.68 -1.18
CA LEU A 173 -12.91 -7.53 -2.07
C LEU A 173 -14.20 -6.71 -2.10
N ALA A 174 -15.38 -7.35 -2.05
CA ALA A 174 -16.67 -6.66 -2.16
C ALA A 174 -16.86 -5.50 -1.16
N PRO A 175 -16.45 -5.60 0.12
CA PRO A 175 -16.55 -4.51 1.10
C PRO A 175 -15.70 -3.26 0.79
N THR A 176 -14.74 -3.32 -0.15
CA THR A 176 -13.94 -2.16 -0.57
C THR A 176 -14.73 -1.12 -1.37
N GLY A 177 -15.96 -1.46 -1.79
CA GLY A 177 -16.93 -0.51 -2.33
C GLY A 177 -16.40 0.27 -3.54
N PRO A 178 -16.44 1.63 -3.55
CA PRO A 178 -15.95 2.44 -4.67
C PRO A 178 -14.46 2.23 -5.01
N LEU A 179 -13.66 1.75 -4.05
CA LEU A 179 -12.23 1.49 -4.22
C LEU A 179 -11.96 0.11 -4.84
N ARG A 180 -13.00 -0.67 -5.12
CA ARG A 180 -12.89 -2.05 -5.58
C ARG A 180 -12.01 -2.20 -6.80
N TRP A 181 -12.22 -1.39 -7.83
CA TRP A 181 -11.50 -1.51 -9.11
C TRP A 181 -9.98 -1.39 -8.93
N VAL A 182 -9.52 -0.46 -8.07
CA VAL A 182 -8.10 -0.28 -7.80
C VAL A 182 -7.57 -1.36 -6.85
N CYS A 183 -8.38 -1.79 -5.87
CA CYS A 183 -8.02 -2.91 -4.99
C CYS A 183 -7.84 -4.20 -5.79
N GLU A 184 -8.68 -4.45 -6.79
CA GLU A 184 -8.59 -5.61 -7.69
C GLU A 184 -7.32 -5.57 -8.52
N ALA A 185 -6.99 -4.42 -9.12
CA ALA A 185 -5.75 -4.23 -9.86
C ALA A 185 -4.51 -4.49 -8.99
N VAL A 186 -4.48 -3.91 -7.78
CA VAL A 186 -3.36 -4.05 -6.84
C VAL A 186 -3.21 -5.48 -6.35
N THR A 187 -4.28 -6.14 -5.91
CA THR A 187 -4.23 -7.50 -5.38
C THR A 187 -3.84 -8.51 -6.46
N THR A 188 -4.36 -8.34 -7.68
CA THR A 188 -3.98 -9.14 -8.85
C THR A 188 -2.50 -8.96 -9.22
N HIS A 189 -1.96 -7.75 -9.09
CA HIS A 189 -0.53 -7.50 -9.27
C HIS A 189 0.30 -8.21 -8.20
N LEU A 190 -0.03 -8.01 -6.93
CA LEU A 190 0.69 -8.62 -5.80
C LEU A 190 0.70 -10.15 -5.88
N GLU A 191 -0.42 -10.75 -6.29
CA GLU A 191 -0.49 -12.20 -6.50
C GLU A 191 0.44 -12.66 -7.64
N ARG A 192 0.46 -11.94 -8.78
CA ARG A 192 1.37 -12.24 -9.89
C ARG A 192 2.84 -12.10 -9.47
N ALA A 193 3.18 -11.02 -8.76
CA ALA A 193 4.52 -10.78 -8.24
C ALA A 193 4.94 -11.90 -7.26
N HIS A 194 4.04 -12.30 -6.35
CA HIS A 194 4.29 -13.40 -5.42
C HIS A 194 4.60 -14.72 -6.16
N ARG A 195 3.76 -15.08 -7.15
CA ARG A 195 3.97 -16.28 -7.97
C ARG A 195 5.27 -16.20 -8.78
N ALA A 196 5.69 -15.01 -9.21
CA ALA A 196 6.99 -14.82 -9.88
C ALA A 196 8.15 -15.06 -8.92
N ASN A 197 8.10 -14.49 -7.71
CA ASN A 197 9.14 -14.66 -6.70
C ASN A 197 9.32 -16.12 -6.27
N LEU A 198 8.22 -16.86 -6.07
CA LEU A 198 8.27 -18.29 -5.77
C LEU A 198 8.91 -19.12 -6.89
N ARG A 199 8.64 -18.79 -8.17
CA ARG A 199 9.28 -19.45 -9.31
C ARG A 199 10.77 -19.17 -9.37
N SER A 200 11.18 -17.93 -9.13
CA SER A 200 12.59 -17.53 -9.09
C SER A 200 13.34 -18.23 -7.94
N ALA A 201 12.75 -18.32 -6.75
CA ALA A 201 13.31 -19.02 -5.61
C ALA A 201 13.45 -20.53 -5.88
N GLY A 202 12.39 -21.17 -6.40
CA GLY A 202 12.44 -22.59 -6.76
C GLY A 202 13.44 -22.92 -7.87
N ALA A 203 13.65 -22.01 -8.82
CA ALA A 203 14.69 -22.14 -9.85
C ALA A 203 16.11 -21.98 -9.26
N ALA A 204 16.30 -21.09 -8.28
CA ALA A 204 17.57 -20.93 -7.59
C ALA A 204 17.93 -22.16 -6.72
N ASP A 205 16.95 -22.76 -6.05
CA ASP A 205 17.15 -23.96 -5.23
C ASP A 205 17.37 -25.24 -6.07
N GLY A 206 16.78 -25.30 -7.27
CA GLY A 206 16.95 -26.42 -8.22
C GLY A 206 18.27 -26.42 -9.01
N GLY A 207 19.11 -25.39 -8.85
CA GLY A 207 20.40 -25.23 -9.57
C GLY A 207 21.59 -25.98 -8.94
N SER A 208 21.39 -26.66 -7.82
CA SER A 208 22.38 -27.57 -7.23
C SER A 208 22.45 -28.88 -8.03
N VAL A 209 23.12 -28.85 -9.18
CA VAL A 209 23.60 -30.07 -9.85
C VAL A 209 24.69 -30.67 -8.96
N PRO A 210 24.55 -31.91 -8.45
CA PRO A 210 25.65 -32.56 -7.77
C PRO A 210 26.71 -32.90 -8.82
N TYR A 211 27.79 -32.13 -8.86
CA TYR A 211 29.08 -32.70 -9.23
C TYR A 211 29.54 -33.55 -8.05
N HIS A 212 29.42 -34.86 -8.21
CA HIS A 212 30.38 -35.93 -7.84
C HIS A 212 29.66 -37.27 -7.73
#